data_AF-A0A821ZZR4-F1
#
_entry.id   AF-A0A821ZZR4-F1
#
_cell.length_a   1.000
_cell.length_b   1.000
_cell.length_c   1.000
_cell.angle_alpha   90.00
_cell.angle_beta   90.00
_cell.angle_gamma   90.00
#
_symmetry.space_group_name_H-M   'P 1'
#
loop_
_entity.id
_entity.type
_entity.pdbx_description
1 polymer ?
#
loop_
_entity_poly.entity_id
_entity_poly.type
_entity_poly.pdbx_seq_one_letter_code
_entity_poly.pdbx_strand_id
1 'polypeptide(L)'
;MANAHSPGGGYRKGDGAQEENLFRRSDYFRSLDIGLDQWLPERSERFQCSSSGKLERLIDPATMYSMHEFGAIYTSGLTVFRRPEKTGYAFMEKPLEGVCSLAMAAYRDPKLEGNHLAPKYATGTRKKIENVFAIAYHHKHDSLVLSALGCGAFKNPPAHVAQLFNSVIHQYAGFFKTIVFAIVDDHNTGNHLNPE
;
A
#
# COMPACT_ATOMS: atom_id res chain seq x y z
N MET A 1 -1.34 -0.61 2.07
CA MET A 1 -0.28 -1.38 2.77
C MET A 1 -0.26 -2.78 2.19
N ALA A 2 0.90 -3.33 1.88
CA ALA A 2 1.03 -4.68 1.32
C ALA A 2 1.81 -5.63 2.24
N ASN A 3 1.51 -6.91 2.17
CA ASN A 3 2.33 -7.98 2.69
C ASN A 3 3.54 -8.18 1.77
N ALA A 4 4.75 -8.27 2.33
CA ALA A 4 5.98 -8.39 1.52
C ALA A 4 6.13 -9.75 0.82
N HIS A 5 5.41 -10.79 1.24
CA HIS A 5 5.65 -12.18 0.82
C HIS A 5 4.48 -12.80 0.08
N SER A 6 3.27 -12.29 0.26
CA SER A 6 2.06 -12.90 -0.30
C SER A 6 1.11 -11.82 -0.79
N PRO A 7 0.71 -11.84 -2.07
CA PRO A 7 -0.21 -10.85 -2.61
C PRO A 7 -1.57 -10.96 -1.91
N GLY A 8 -2.09 -9.82 -1.44
CA GLY A 8 -3.41 -9.79 -0.82
C GLY A 8 -3.42 -10.31 0.61
N GLY A 9 -2.24 -10.55 1.21
CA GLY A 9 -2.13 -11.11 2.56
C GLY A 9 -2.91 -12.42 2.69
N GLY A 10 -3.86 -12.43 3.63
CA GLY A 10 -4.72 -13.58 3.92
C GLY A 10 -6.10 -13.56 3.25
N TYR A 11 -6.30 -12.80 2.16
CA TYR A 11 -7.67 -12.51 1.67
C TYR A 11 -8.52 -13.75 1.35
N ARG A 12 -7.88 -14.84 0.90
CA ARG A 12 -8.51 -16.14 0.61
C ARG A 12 -8.92 -16.92 1.87
N LYS A 13 -8.29 -16.64 3.01
CA LYS A 13 -8.53 -17.30 4.31
C LYS A 13 -9.60 -16.60 5.15
N GLY A 14 -9.98 -15.39 4.76
CA GLY A 14 -10.93 -14.56 5.51
C GLY A 14 -10.27 -13.57 6.46
N ASP A 15 -8.95 -13.39 6.40
CA ASP A 15 -8.25 -12.43 7.26
C ASP A 15 -8.77 -11.00 7.00
N GLY A 16 -8.85 -10.19 8.06
CA GLY A 16 -9.42 -8.84 8.06
C GLY A 16 -8.35 -7.77 8.24
N ALA A 17 -7.81 -7.27 7.15
CA ALA A 17 -6.96 -6.07 7.14
C ALA A 17 -7.21 -5.22 5.89
N GLN A 18 -6.47 -4.10 5.76
CA GLN A 18 -6.62 -3.16 4.66
C GLN A 18 -6.36 -3.82 3.28
N GLU A 19 -5.29 -4.61 3.18
CA GLU A 19 -4.89 -5.26 1.92
C GLU A 19 -5.95 -6.27 1.47
N GLU A 20 -6.40 -7.11 2.39
CA GLU A 20 -7.42 -8.13 2.17
C GLU A 20 -8.74 -7.50 1.74
N ASN A 21 -9.13 -6.38 2.36
CA ASN A 21 -10.32 -5.65 1.98
C ASN A 21 -10.21 -5.05 0.56
N LEU A 22 -9.04 -4.54 0.15
CA LEU A 22 -8.83 -4.08 -1.23
C LEU A 22 -8.97 -5.24 -2.21
N PHE A 23 -8.35 -6.38 -1.93
CA PHE A 23 -8.41 -7.56 -2.80
C PHE A 23 -9.83 -8.13 -2.93
N ARG A 24 -10.59 -8.18 -1.84
CA ARG A 24 -11.98 -8.67 -1.88
C ARG A 24 -12.92 -7.73 -2.63
N ARG A 25 -12.63 -6.43 -2.66
CA ARG A 25 -13.54 -5.40 -3.20
C ARG A 25 -13.26 -4.95 -4.62
N SER A 26 -12.14 -5.40 -5.17
CA SER A 26 -11.68 -4.99 -6.49
C SER A 26 -11.18 -6.19 -7.28
N ASP A 27 -10.80 -5.93 -8.52
CA ASP A 27 -10.08 -6.86 -9.36
C ASP A 27 -8.57 -6.87 -9.07
N TYR A 28 -8.10 -6.23 -8.00
CA TYR A 28 -6.65 -6.12 -7.73
C TYR A 28 -5.96 -7.48 -7.60
N PHE A 29 -6.67 -8.51 -7.12
CA PHE A 29 -6.18 -9.88 -7.08
C PHE A 29 -5.80 -10.40 -8.47
N ARG A 30 -6.47 -9.96 -9.54
CA ARG A 30 -6.14 -10.30 -10.93
C ARG A 30 -4.76 -9.78 -11.32
N SER A 31 -4.28 -8.73 -10.65
CA SER A 31 -3.01 -8.10 -10.99
C SER A 31 -1.82 -8.66 -10.21
N LEU A 32 -2.02 -9.06 -8.95
CA LEU A 32 -0.91 -9.43 -8.05
C LEU A 32 -0.90 -10.91 -7.64
N ASP A 33 -2.04 -11.61 -7.68
CA ASP A 33 -2.10 -13.03 -7.35
C ASP A 33 -1.65 -13.88 -8.54
N ILE A 34 -0.40 -14.34 -8.50
CA ILE A 34 0.26 -15.08 -9.60
C ILE A 34 -0.59 -16.27 -10.08
N GLY A 35 -1.23 -16.99 -9.16
CA GLY A 35 -2.04 -18.16 -9.50
C GLY A 35 -3.29 -17.82 -10.33
N LEU A 36 -3.74 -16.57 -10.29
CA LEU A 36 -4.86 -16.08 -11.09
C LEU A 36 -4.39 -15.25 -12.29
N ASP A 37 -3.32 -14.47 -12.14
CA ASP A 37 -2.77 -13.61 -13.19
C ASP A 37 -2.36 -14.39 -14.44
N GLN A 38 -1.83 -15.61 -14.28
CA GLN A 38 -1.41 -16.44 -15.40
C GLN A 38 -2.55 -16.85 -16.36
N TRP A 39 -3.81 -16.76 -15.90
CA TRP A 39 -4.99 -17.18 -16.67
C TRP A 39 -5.76 -16.01 -17.28
N LEU A 40 -5.26 -14.77 -17.16
CA LEU A 40 -5.96 -13.60 -17.64
C LEU A 40 -5.57 -13.27 -19.09
N PRO A 41 -6.57 -13.04 -19.98
CA PRO A 41 -6.30 -12.70 -21.37
C PRO A 41 -5.65 -11.32 -21.53
N GLU A 42 -5.97 -10.39 -20.63
CA GLU A 42 -5.38 -9.04 -20.57
C GLU A 42 -4.80 -8.79 -19.18
N ARG A 43 -3.57 -8.27 -19.15
CA ARG A 43 -2.88 -7.92 -17.91
C ARG A 43 -3.00 -6.43 -17.66
N SER A 44 -3.31 -6.06 -16.41
CA SER A 44 -3.17 -4.69 -15.94
C SER A 44 -1.75 -4.19 -16.18
N GLU A 45 -1.56 -2.90 -16.45
CA GLU A 45 -0.22 -2.35 -16.51
C GLU A 45 0.38 -2.34 -15.11
N ARG A 46 1.55 -2.98 -14.98
CA ARG A 46 2.27 -3.10 -13.73
C ARG A 46 3.68 -2.60 -13.89
N PHE A 47 4.12 -1.85 -12.89
CA PHE A 47 5.50 -1.39 -12.82
C PHE A 47 6.06 -1.73 -11.45
N GLN A 48 7.24 -2.33 -11.42
CA GLN A 48 8.01 -2.51 -10.21
C GLN A 48 9.00 -1.37 -10.11
N CYS A 49 9.00 -0.68 -8.98
CA CYS A 49 10.10 0.21 -8.64
C CYS A 49 11.04 -0.54 -7.71
N SER A 50 12.30 -0.71 -8.13
CA SER A 50 13.32 -1.35 -7.29
C SER A 50 13.93 -0.36 -6.28
N SER A 51 14.84 -0.87 -5.45
CA SER A 51 15.56 -0.06 -4.46
C SER A 51 16.49 1.01 -5.06
N SER A 52 16.79 0.95 -6.36
CA SER A 52 17.54 2.00 -7.06
C SER A 52 16.67 3.12 -7.61
N GLY A 53 15.35 3.08 -7.37
CA GLY A 53 14.39 4.06 -7.91
C GLY A 53 14.07 3.86 -9.39
N LYS A 54 14.57 2.77 -10.01
CA LYS A 54 14.27 2.43 -11.39
C LYS A 54 12.87 1.82 -11.45
N LEU A 55 12.01 2.45 -12.24
CA LEU A 55 10.66 1.98 -12.54
C LEU A 55 10.69 1.14 -13.82
N GLU A 56 10.35 -0.13 -13.71
CA GLU A 56 10.39 -1.08 -14.81
C GLU A 56 9.04 -1.75 -14.99
N ARG A 57 8.63 -1.95 -16.24
CA ARG A 57 7.40 -2.70 -16.52
C ARG A 57 7.60 -4.14 -16.03
N LEU A 58 6.67 -4.59 -15.21
CA LEU A 58 6.70 -5.94 -14.65
C LEU A 58 6.11 -6.93 -15.67
N ILE A 59 6.99 -7.71 -16.29
CA ILE A 59 6.63 -8.70 -17.33
C ILE A 59 6.40 -10.07 -16.70
N ASP A 60 7.28 -10.48 -15.79
CA ASP A 60 7.19 -11.77 -15.09
C ASP A 60 6.55 -11.59 -13.71
N PRO A 61 5.34 -12.13 -13.47
CA PRO A 61 4.68 -12.08 -12.16
C PRO A 61 5.48 -12.76 -11.05
N ALA A 62 6.32 -13.74 -11.38
CA ALA A 62 7.10 -14.52 -10.42
C ALA A 62 8.14 -13.67 -9.66
N THR A 63 8.51 -12.49 -10.19
CA THR A 63 9.49 -11.59 -9.56
C THR A 63 8.86 -10.52 -8.66
N MET A 64 7.53 -10.50 -8.52
CA MET A 64 6.82 -9.55 -7.65
C MET A 64 7.12 -9.78 -6.16
N TYR A 65 7.22 -11.04 -5.76
CA TYR A 65 7.30 -11.47 -4.38
C TYR A 65 8.46 -12.47 -4.21
N SER A 66 9.26 -12.41 -3.14
CA SER A 66 9.20 -11.44 -2.04
C SER A 66 9.62 -10.03 -2.47
N MET A 67 8.90 -9.01 -1.99
CA MET A 67 9.14 -7.63 -2.37
C MET A 67 10.51 -7.15 -1.86
N HIS A 68 11.26 -6.44 -2.71
CA HIS A 68 12.49 -5.76 -2.28
C HIS A 68 12.21 -4.76 -1.16
N GLU A 69 13.18 -4.55 -0.26
CA GLU A 69 13.00 -3.71 0.94
C GLU A 69 12.50 -2.30 0.62
N PHE A 70 13.01 -1.62 -0.40
CA PHE A 70 12.50 -0.30 -0.80
C PHE A 70 11.59 -0.37 -2.03
N GLY A 71 11.21 -1.59 -2.43
CA GLY A 71 10.43 -1.83 -3.63
C GLY A 71 8.97 -1.51 -3.44
N ALA A 72 8.32 -1.17 -4.55
CA ALA A 72 6.88 -1.00 -4.64
C ALA A 72 6.38 -1.53 -5.99
N ILE A 73 5.13 -1.98 -6.02
CA ILE A 73 4.45 -2.40 -7.25
C ILE A 73 3.32 -1.41 -7.50
N TYR A 74 3.37 -0.76 -8.65
CA TYR A 74 2.30 0.07 -9.18
C TYR A 74 1.42 -0.76 -10.09
N THR A 75 0.10 -0.58 -9.99
CA THR A 75 -0.89 -1.19 -10.86
C THR A 75 -1.93 -0.14 -11.25
N SER A 76 -2.23 -0.02 -12.54
CA SER A 76 -3.26 0.88 -13.06
C SER A 76 -4.45 0.11 -13.63
N GLY A 77 -5.58 0.80 -13.82
CA GLY A 77 -6.76 0.26 -14.49
C GLY A 77 -7.62 -0.66 -13.62
N LEU A 78 -7.49 -0.60 -12.30
CA LEU A 78 -8.26 -1.42 -11.38
C LEU A 78 -9.72 -0.95 -11.31
N THR A 79 -10.61 -1.91 -11.07
CA THR A 79 -12.03 -1.69 -10.83
C THR A 79 -12.39 -2.07 -9.39
N VAL A 80 -12.92 -1.12 -8.63
CA VAL A 80 -13.53 -1.38 -7.31
C VAL A 80 -15.03 -1.55 -7.51
N PHE A 81 -15.52 -2.76 -7.28
CA PHE A 81 -16.90 -3.15 -7.60
C PHE A 81 -17.69 -3.67 -6.39
N ARG A 82 -17.09 -3.72 -5.18
CA ARG A 82 -17.81 -4.07 -3.95
C ARG A 82 -17.74 -2.99 -2.88
N ARG A 83 -18.85 -2.89 -2.14
CA ARG A 83 -19.01 -2.10 -0.92
C ARG A 83 -18.11 -2.66 0.21
N PRO A 84 -17.88 -1.90 1.29
CA PRO A 84 -17.04 -2.36 2.40
C PRO A 84 -17.60 -3.60 3.13
N GLU A 85 -16.75 -4.24 3.94
CA GLU A 85 -17.08 -5.43 4.73
C GLU A 85 -18.35 -5.28 5.57
N LYS A 86 -18.60 -4.10 6.14
CA LYS A 86 -19.80 -3.78 6.94
C LYS A 86 -21.14 -4.00 6.22
N THR A 87 -21.13 -4.05 4.89
CA THR A 87 -22.32 -4.35 4.07
C THR A 87 -22.23 -5.73 3.42
N GLY A 88 -21.41 -6.64 3.98
CA GLY A 88 -21.21 -7.99 3.45
C GLY A 88 -20.59 -8.02 2.06
N TYR A 89 -19.81 -7.02 1.67
CA TYR A 89 -19.21 -6.91 0.33
C TYR A 89 -20.24 -6.93 -0.82
N ALA A 90 -21.42 -6.35 -0.61
CA ALA A 90 -22.43 -6.16 -1.65
C ALA A 90 -21.84 -5.48 -2.90
N PHE A 91 -22.33 -5.84 -4.08
CA PHE A 91 -21.92 -5.20 -5.33
C PHE A 91 -22.30 -3.71 -5.35
N MET A 92 -21.48 -2.91 -6.02
CA MET A 92 -21.76 -1.50 -6.26
C MET A 92 -22.60 -1.34 -7.52
N GLU A 93 -23.66 -0.54 -7.47
CA GLU A 93 -24.44 -0.17 -8.66
C GLU A 93 -23.58 0.57 -9.70
N LYS A 94 -22.64 1.38 -9.22
CA LYS A 94 -21.66 2.10 -10.04
C LYS A 94 -20.24 1.79 -9.53
N PRO A 95 -19.52 0.85 -10.16
CA PRO A 95 -18.12 0.59 -9.84
C PRO A 95 -17.23 1.82 -10.03
N LEU A 96 -16.10 1.85 -9.33
CA LEU A 96 -15.04 2.82 -9.57
C LEU A 96 -14.03 2.18 -10.51
N GLU A 97 -13.91 2.72 -11.71
CA GLU A 97 -12.99 2.25 -12.75
C GLU A 97 -11.75 3.15 -12.83
N GLY A 98 -10.68 2.64 -13.45
CA GLY A 98 -9.44 3.41 -13.65
C GLY A 98 -8.66 3.70 -12.37
N VAL A 99 -8.92 2.96 -11.30
CA VAL A 99 -8.23 3.13 -10.02
C VAL A 99 -6.78 2.64 -10.16
N CYS A 100 -5.84 3.40 -9.62
CA CYS A 100 -4.44 3.01 -9.53
C CYS A 100 -4.08 2.66 -8.08
N SER A 101 -3.22 1.67 -7.91
CA SER A 101 -2.82 1.16 -6.59
C SER A 101 -1.30 1.02 -6.50
N LEU A 102 -0.77 1.30 -5.31
CA LEU A 102 0.64 1.15 -4.96
C LEU A 102 0.75 0.17 -3.80
N ALA A 103 1.27 -1.03 -4.09
CA ALA A 103 1.65 -2.00 -3.08
C ALA A 103 3.07 -1.69 -2.59
N MET A 104 3.21 -1.46 -1.29
CA MET A 104 4.49 -1.31 -0.59
C MET A 104 4.35 -1.88 0.83
N ALA A 105 5.34 -2.65 1.25
CA ALA A 105 5.36 -3.30 2.55
C ALA A 105 6.08 -2.47 3.61
N ALA A 106 5.42 -2.23 4.74
CA ALA A 106 6.04 -1.61 5.91
C ALA A 106 6.99 -2.59 6.63
N TYR A 107 7.89 -2.09 7.49
CA TYR A 107 8.64 -2.96 8.38
C TYR A 107 7.71 -3.61 9.41
N ARG A 108 7.89 -4.89 9.68
CA ARG A 108 7.14 -5.63 10.69
C ARG A 108 7.94 -5.64 11.99
N ASP A 109 7.30 -5.21 13.09
CA ASP A 109 7.86 -5.17 14.44
C ASP A 109 9.27 -4.53 14.49
N PRO A 110 9.44 -3.31 13.96
CA PRO A 110 10.74 -2.67 13.88
C PRO A 110 11.27 -2.34 15.27
N LYS A 111 12.61 -2.34 15.42
CA LYS A 111 13.25 -1.88 16.66
C LYS A 111 12.92 -0.41 16.91
N LEU A 112 12.55 -0.10 18.14
CA LEU A 112 12.23 1.25 18.60
C LEU A 112 13.31 1.81 19.54
N GLU A 113 13.43 3.13 19.58
CA GLU A 113 14.15 3.92 20.55
C GLU A 113 13.14 4.88 21.20
N GLY A 114 12.65 4.50 22.39
CA GLY A 114 11.48 5.14 22.98
C GLY A 114 10.25 4.97 22.10
N ASN A 115 9.55 6.08 21.81
CA ASN A 115 8.35 6.09 20.95
C ASN A 115 8.66 6.28 19.46
N HIS A 116 9.93 6.14 19.06
CA HIS A 116 10.39 6.38 17.69
C HIS A 116 10.99 5.10 17.10
N LEU A 117 10.79 4.86 15.81
CA LEU A 117 11.61 3.94 15.03
C LEU A 117 13.11 4.22 15.26
N ALA A 118 13.89 3.18 15.52
CA ALA A 118 15.35 3.30 15.57
C ALA A 118 15.89 3.82 14.21
N PRO A 119 17.05 4.51 14.17
CA PRO A 119 17.51 5.28 13.00
C PRO A 119 17.49 4.52 11.66
N LYS A 120 17.86 3.23 11.67
CA LYS A 120 17.80 2.35 10.49
C LYS A 120 16.39 2.27 9.92
N TYR A 121 15.40 1.99 10.78
CA TYR A 121 14.00 1.82 10.38
C TYR A 121 13.35 3.15 10.04
N ALA A 122 13.67 4.23 10.74
CA ALA A 122 13.19 5.57 10.40
C ALA A 122 13.66 5.96 8.98
N THR A 123 14.95 5.79 8.69
CA THR A 123 15.54 6.04 7.37
C THR A 123 14.88 5.17 6.30
N GLY A 124 14.73 3.87 6.56
CA GLY A 124 14.12 2.94 5.61
C GLY A 124 12.64 3.23 5.35
N THR A 125 11.86 3.55 6.40
CA THR A 125 10.45 3.94 6.28
C THR A 125 10.31 5.21 5.48
N ARG A 126 11.16 6.22 5.72
CA ARG A 126 11.19 7.44 4.91
C ARG A 126 11.45 7.13 3.44
N LYS A 127 12.46 6.32 3.12
CA LYS A 127 12.76 5.90 1.73
C LYS A 127 11.60 5.16 1.06
N LYS A 128 10.92 4.27 1.80
CA LYS A 128 9.71 3.58 1.31
C LYS A 128 8.60 4.58 0.97
N ILE A 129 8.37 5.59 1.82
CA ILE A 129 7.38 6.64 1.58
C ILE A 129 7.79 7.52 0.38
N GLU A 130 9.06 7.93 0.30
CA GLU A 130 9.57 8.69 -0.84
C GLU A 130 9.37 7.95 -2.15
N ASN A 131 9.55 6.63 -2.17
CA ASN A 131 9.35 5.83 -3.38
C ASN A 131 7.88 5.83 -3.83
N VAL A 132 6.93 5.74 -2.90
CA VAL A 132 5.49 5.88 -3.21
C VAL A 132 5.20 7.22 -3.89
N PHE A 133 5.75 8.32 -3.36
CA PHE A 133 5.57 9.65 -3.91
C PHE A 133 6.26 9.81 -5.28
N ALA A 134 7.47 9.27 -5.43
CA ALA A 134 8.23 9.30 -6.68
C ALA A 134 7.47 8.58 -7.81
N ILE A 135 6.94 7.39 -7.53
CA ILE A 135 6.17 6.62 -8.51
C ILE A 135 4.88 7.35 -8.89
N ALA A 136 4.16 7.88 -7.90
CA ALA A 136 2.95 8.64 -8.15
C ALA A 136 3.21 9.88 -9.02
N TYR A 137 4.28 10.63 -8.71
CA TYR A 137 4.73 11.78 -9.49
C TYR A 137 5.11 11.37 -10.92
N HIS A 138 5.88 10.29 -11.09
CA HIS A 138 6.29 9.80 -12.41
C HIS A 138 5.10 9.42 -13.29
N HIS A 139 4.08 8.77 -12.71
CA HIS A 139 2.82 8.45 -13.40
C HIS A 139 1.84 9.63 -13.49
N LYS A 140 2.25 10.84 -13.08
CA LYS A 140 1.48 12.09 -13.17
C LYS A 140 0.16 12.07 -12.40
N HIS A 141 0.10 11.31 -11.31
CA HIS A 141 -1.01 11.40 -10.36
C HIS A 141 -0.95 12.76 -9.66
N ASP A 142 -2.09 13.45 -9.58
CA ASP A 142 -2.20 14.71 -8.86
C ASP A 142 -2.77 14.55 -7.45
N SER A 143 -3.21 13.34 -7.09
CA SER A 143 -3.89 13.07 -5.83
C SER A 143 -3.47 11.72 -5.25
N LEU A 144 -3.34 11.66 -3.92
CA LEU A 144 -2.97 10.45 -3.18
C LEU A 144 -3.98 10.13 -2.09
N VAL A 145 -4.35 8.85 -1.98
CA VAL A 145 -5.07 8.29 -0.82
C VAL A 145 -4.12 7.35 -0.09
N LEU A 146 -3.69 7.78 1.10
CA LEU A 146 -2.70 7.12 1.94
C LEU A 146 -3.37 6.52 3.18
N SER A 147 -2.60 5.75 3.95
CA SER A 147 -3.06 5.09 5.18
C SER A 147 -2.00 5.16 6.27
N ALA A 148 -2.35 4.77 7.50
CA ALA A 148 -1.42 4.62 8.61
C ALA A 148 -0.44 3.44 8.38
N LEU A 149 0.63 3.71 7.64
CA LEU A 149 1.58 2.70 7.14
C LEU A 149 2.20 1.89 8.29
N GLY A 150 1.85 0.60 8.36
CA GLY A 150 2.44 -0.34 9.33
C GLY A 150 2.06 -0.09 10.80
N CYS A 151 1.13 0.82 11.07
CA CYS A 151 0.77 1.25 12.44
C CYS A 151 -0.20 0.30 13.16
N GLY A 152 -0.77 -0.69 12.45
CA GLY A 152 -1.58 -1.75 13.05
C GLY A 152 -0.73 -2.98 13.41
N ALA A 153 -1.04 -4.13 12.80
CA ALA A 153 -0.40 -5.42 13.05
C ALA A 153 1.15 -5.43 12.91
N PHE A 154 1.74 -4.41 12.28
CA PHE A 154 3.19 -4.31 12.05
C PHE A 154 3.90 -3.44 13.10
N LYS A 155 3.16 -2.86 14.06
CA LYS A 155 3.68 -2.19 15.26
C LYS A 155 4.66 -1.03 14.99
N ASN A 156 4.43 -0.26 13.92
CA ASN A 156 5.17 0.99 13.71
C ASN A 156 4.53 2.10 14.56
N PRO A 157 5.32 2.99 15.19
CA PRO A 157 4.80 4.07 16.03
C PRO A 157 4.08 5.12 15.17
N PRO A 158 2.76 5.35 15.35
CA PRO A 158 1.94 6.20 14.47
C PRO A 158 2.46 7.64 14.37
N ALA A 159 2.75 8.26 15.52
CA ALA A 159 3.23 9.64 15.58
C ALA A 159 4.54 9.84 14.78
N HIS A 160 5.53 8.94 14.94
CA HIS A 160 6.77 9.06 14.19
C HIS A 160 6.57 8.73 12.70
N VAL A 161 5.71 7.76 12.35
CA VAL A 161 5.36 7.50 10.94
C VAL A 161 4.70 8.72 10.29
N ALA A 162 3.79 9.40 11.00
CA ALA A 162 3.16 10.63 10.53
C ALA A 162 4.19 11.75 10.30
N GLN A 163 5.16 11.91 11.21
CA GLN A 163 6.27 12.86 11.02
C GLN A 163 7.11 12.53 9.77
N LEU A 164 7.39 11.25 9.51
CA LEU A 164 8.11 10.82 8.32
C LEU A 164 7.32 11.14 7.04
N PHE A 165 6.01 10.85 7.02
CA PHE A 165 5.13 11.28 5.92
C PHE A 165 5.17 12.79 5.73
N ASN A 166 5.04 13.56 6.81
CA ASN A 166 5.08 15.02 6.76
C ASN A 166 6.38 15.53 6.11
N SER A 167 7.52 14.93 6.44
CA SER A 167 8.80 15.29 5.83
C SER A 167 8.84 15.06 4.31
N VAL A 168 8.21 13.97 3.83
CA VAL A 168 8.16 13.66 2.39
C VAL A 168 7.13 14.55 1.69
N ILE A 169 5.99 14.84 2.32
CA ILE A 169 5.00 15.77 1.78
C ILE A 169 5.63 17.15 1.54
N HIS A 170 6.45 17.65 2.47
CA HIS A 170 7.18 18.90 2.30
C HIS A 170 8.18 18.85 1.15
N GLN A 171 8.88 17.71 0.97
CA GLN A 171 9.79 17.51 -0.17
C GLN A 171 9.05 17.52 -1.52
N TYR A 172 7.80 17.08 -1.55
CA TYR A 172 6.94 17.07 -2.74
C TYR A 172 5.91 18.22 -2.75
N ALA A 173 6.17 19.30 -2.01
CA ALA A 173 5.25 20.43 -1.92
C ALA A 173 4.91 20.99 -3.31
N GLY A 174 3.62 21.13 -3.60
CA GLY A 174 3.12 21.68 -4.87
C GLY A 174 2.96 20.67 -6.01
N PHE A 175 3.41 19.41 -5.88
CA PHE A 175 3.21 18.41 -6.93
C PHE A 175 1.84 17.74 -6.90
N PHE A 176 1.28 17.52 -5.70
CA PHE A 176 -0.03 16.91 -5.52
C PHE A 176 -1.04 17.97 -5.11
N LYS A 177 -2.19 18.00 -5.77
CA LYS A 177 -3.33 18.85 -5.42
C LYS A 177 -3.98 18.40 -4.12
N THR A 178 -4.07 17.08 -3.91
CA THR A 178 -4.77 16.49 -2.76
C THR A 178 -4.00 15.31 -2.19
N ILE A 179 -3.78 15.29 -0.88
CA ILE A 179 -3.28 14.12 -0.17
C ILE A 179 -4.24 13.84 0.98
N VAL A 180 -4.87 12.67 0.96
CA VAL A 180 -5.84 12.24 1.97
C VAL A 180 -5.26 11.05 2.73
N PHE A 181 -5.26 11.12 4.06
CA PHE A 181 -4.98 9.96 4.91
C PHE A 181 -6.30 9.30 5.31
N ALA A 182 -6.67 8.22 4.61
CA ALA A 182 -7.85 7.42 4.91
C ALA A 182 -7.50 6.38 5.97
N ILE A 183 -7.50 6.81 7.23
CA ILE A 183 -7.24 5.97 8.40
C ILE A 183 -8.60 5.49 8.92
N VAL A 184 -8.79 4.18 8.96
CA VAL A 184 -10.01 3.58 9.51
C VAL A 184 -9.78 3.39 10.99
N ASP A 185 -10.63 4.00 11.81
CA ASP A 185 -10.70 3.70 13.23
C ASP A 185 -11.25 2.28 13.42
N ASP A 186 -10.35 1.35 13.69
CA ASP A 186 -10.69 -0.03 14.06
C ASP A 186 -10.36 -0.30 15.54
N HIS A 187 -10.51 -1.55 15.95
CA HIS A 187 -10.24 -2.01 17.32
C HIS A 187 -8.76 -1.86 17.75
N ASN A 188 -7.85 -1.52 16.84
CA ASN A 188 -6.45 -1.22 17.16
C ASN A 188 -6.25 0.25 17.55
N THR A 189 -7.18 1.14 17.22
CA THR A 189 -7.11 2.59 17.53
C THR A 189 -7.13 2.84 19.03
N GLY A 190 -6.22 3.67 19.55
CA GLY A 190 -6.15 4.07 20.96
C GLY A 190 -5.59 3.01 21.91
N ASN A 191 -5.09 1.88 21.39
CA ASN A 191 -4.43 0.85 22.18
C ASN A 191 -2.93 1.12 22.37
N HIS A 192 -2.28 0.40 23.27
CA HIS A 192 -0.83 0.52 23.52
C HIS A 192 0.06 0.40 22.26
N LEU A 193 -0.42 -0.27 21.20
CA LEU A 193 0.28 -0.42 19.92
C LEU A 193 0.00 0.72 18.92
N ASN A 194 -1.07 1.49 19.13
CA ASN A 194 -1.50 2.60 18.29
C ASN A 194 -2.12 3.68 19.19
N PRO A 195 -1.33 4.30 20.09
CA PRO A 195 -1.77 5.46 20.85
C PRO A 195 -2.02 6.61 19.88
N GLU A 196 -2.97 7.50 20.23
CA GLU A 196 -3.48 8.62 19.41
C GLU A 196 -2.50 9.24 18.40
#